data_AF-A0A1F4UXL4-F1
#
_entry.id   AF-A0A1F4UXL4-F1
#
_cell.length_a   1.000
_cell.length_b   1.000
_cell.length_c   1.000
_cell.angle_alpha   90.00
_cell.angle_beta   90.00
_cell.angle_gamma   90.00
#
_symmetry.space_group_name_H-M   'P 1'
#
loop_
_entity.id
_entity.type
_entity.pdbx_description
1 polymer ?
#
loop_
_entity_poly.entity_id
_entity_poly.type
_entity_poly.pdbx_seq_one_letter_code
_entity_poly.pdbx_strand_id
1 'polypeptide(L)'
;MEGPGSNIDNLKALIGFKKLEKGFDPNKFEAARSLVATLDNRTTPPNDKQARDLISRIDRNGSALAFGLDDNASVNLTLKTLRQLQSIDYNSRLPNDRAKEARALANRLVSGNLSSIDRAIQRTADPTNLQLAMDLVKKTLREDKLSPDGREIDFLLRHFEEGLRSDDSREDGESEYTKYSFIASDMFIRMDENQRIEAIKMLQGMIDNPEIRGRVVYVISHLSADQWIPDETREEIRSVLTKQIINQYGLDYDELLRAWVSGSGEILGNFFYNERNLNQIFTLESTNPGICKTLKREFRITNFSRYPEELLIDLFQQRNNMVIPYGLMLYPKRDHDGTAYLSRDVVKKFYEQLKSFGYSLRLYEVGSKMDIGRVLIASKKKFGIKNKIEFMILVGHGNPQSITFGETYTNAEAGEEVNNRNVSGVIHQLDFEGSGVQKAGELLADHANIILVSCSTGAAEGIAKTISETYPKTTVTAPEEPTDLRGIDVTKDAQGKLHFKVAYRSTDISRSFAAGKSL
;
A
#
# COMPACT_ATOMS: atom_id res chain seq x y z
N MET A 1 61.10 16.45 -31.20
CA MET A 1 60.63 15.10 -31.56
C MET A 1 60.87 14.22 -30.34
N GLU A 2 59.87 14.09 -29.49
CA GLU A 2 59.80 13.08 -28.43
C GLU A 2 58.55 12.25 -28.73
N GLY A 3 58.69 10.94 -28.79
CA GLY A 3 57.66 10.02 -29.29
C GLY A 3 56.47 9.87 -28.32
N PRO A 4 55.35 9.30 -28.80
CA PRO A 4 54.18 9.06 -27.96
C PRO A 4 54.54 8.05 -26.87
N GLY A 5 54.66 8.53 -25.63
CA GLY A 5 54.75 7.70 -24.44
C GLY A 5 53.62 6.68 -24.41
N SER A 6 53.97 5.43 -24.15
CA SER A 6 53.05 4.30 -24.25
C SER A 6 51.83 4.50 -23.34
N ASN A 7 50.64 4.22 -23.87
CA ASN A 7 49.34 4.19 -23.18
C ASN A 7 49.31 3.32 -21.90
N ILE A 8 50.39 2.60 -21.59
CA ILE A 8 50.53 1.68 -20.46
C ILE A 8 50.75 2.45 -19.15
N ASP A 9 51.49 3.55 -19.16
CA ASP A 9 51.87 4.23 -17.91
C ASP A 9 50.74 5.13 -17.38
N ASN A 10 49.91 5.69 -18.27
CA ASN A 10 48.68 6.40 -17.89
C ASN A 10 47.60 5.46 -17.34
N LEU A 11 47.57 4.19 -17.77
CA LEU A 11 46.63 3.18 -17.28
C LEU A 11 47.07 2.57 -15.95
N LYS A 12 48.38 2.40 -15.72
CA LYS A 12 48.93 2.01 -14.41
C LYS A 12 48.60 3.02 -13.31
N ALA A 13 48.55 4.31 -13.66
CA ALA A 13 48.16 5.38 -12.75
C ALA A 13 46.66 5.40 -12.42
N LEU A 14 45.79 4.92 -13.32
CA LEU A 14 44.34 4.91 -13.13
C LEU A 14 43.83 3.76 -12.25
N ILE A 15 44.61 2.67 -12.07
CA ILE A 15 44.15 1.41 -11.45
C ILE A 15 44.95 1.03 -10.18
N GLY A 16 45.83 1.90 -9.66
CA GLY A 16 46.42 1.70 -8.32
C GLY A 16 47.15 0.36 -8.11
N PHE A 17 47.94 -0.09 -9.09
CA PHE A 17 48.65 -1.37 -9.00
C PHE A 17 49.90 -1.25 -8.12
N LYS A 18 49.85 -1.76 -6.88
CA LYS A 18 51.08 -1.93 -6.08
C LYS A 18 51.30 -3.25 -5.35
N LYS A 19 50.42 -4.26 -5.42
CA LYS A 19 50.70 -5.57 -4.79
C LYS A 19 49.87 -6.72 -5.36
N LEU A 20 50.36 -7.40 -6.39
CA LEU A 20 49.95 -8.76 -6.78
C LEU A 20 51.15 -9.47 -7.45
N GLU A 21 52.17 -9.84 -6.68
CA GLU A 21 53.34 -10.59 -7.20
C GLU A 21 53.21 -12.12 -7.09
N LYS A 22 52.07 -12.66 -6.64
CA LYS A 22 51.82 -14.11 -6.68
C LYS A 22 50.43 -14.40 -7.23
N GLY A 23 50.38 -15.00 -8.42
CA GLY A 23 49.16 -15.53 -9.05
C GLY A 23 48.64 -14.77 -10.29
N PHE A 24 49.32 -13.71 -10.74
CA PHE A 24 48.89 -12.95 -11.93
C PHE A 24 49.21 -13.71 -13.24
N ASP A 25 48.18 -14.05 -14.02
CA ASP A 25 48.31 -14.62 -15.36
C ASP A 25 48.12 -13.51 -16.41
N PRO A 26 49.19 -13.06 -17.10
CA PRO A 26 49.13 -11.96 -18.07
C PRO A 26 48.19 -12.25 -19.24
N ASN A 27 48.03 -13.52 -19.61
CA ASN A 27 47.19 -13.92 -20.74
C ASN A 27 45.70 -13.77 -20.39
N LYS A 28 45.33 -14.07 -19.15
CA LYS A 28 43.98 -13.82 -18.63
C LYS A 28 43.65 -12.33 -18.57
N PHE A 29 44.64 -11.51 -18.20
CA PHE A 29 44.49 -10.06 -18.16
C PHE A 29 44.28 -9.45 -19.56
N GLU A 30 45.11 -9.80 -20.54
CA GLU A 30 44.94 -9.30 -21.92
C GLU A 30 43.66 -9.83 -22.58
N ALA A 31 43.24 -11.07 -22.27
CA ALA A 31 41.94 -11.58 -22.69
C ALA A 31 40.77 -10.76 -22.10
N ALA A 32 40.84 -10.41 -20.82
CA ALA A 32 39.84 -9.54 -20.18
C ALA A 32 39.84 -8.12 -20.78
N ARG A 33 41.02 -7.54 -21.04
CA ARG A 33 41.17 -6.21 -21.66
C ARG A 33 40.61 -6.15 -23.08
N SER A 34 40.91 -7.16 -23.89
CA SER A 34 40.36 -7.31 -25.25
C SER A 34 38.83 -7.44 -25.23
N LEU A 35 38.30 -8.15 -24.22
CA LEU A 35 36.86 -8.24 -24.01
C LEU A 35 36.26 -6.87 -23.66
N VAL A 36 36.82 -6.12 -22.69
CA VAL A 36 36.36 -4.77 -22.32
C VAL A 36 36.30 -3.84 -23.54
N ALA A 37 37.38 -3.79 -24.32
CA ALA A 37 37.47 -2.93 -25.51
C ALA A 37 36.43 -3.30 -26.59
N THR A 38 36.03 -4.57 -26.63
CA THR A 38 34.95 -5.04 -27.51
C THR A 38 33.57 -4.62 -27.00
N LEU A 39 33.37 -4.56 -25.67
CA LEU A 39 32.12 -4.16 -25.04
C LEU A 39 31.89 -2.63 -25.10
N ASP A 40 32.95 -1.84 -24.91
CA ASP A 40 32.85 -0.36 -24.83
C ASP A 40 32.57 0.33 -26.17
N ASN A 41 32.84 -0.32 -27.29
CA ASN A 41 32.70 0.26 -28.64
C ASN A 41 31.34 -0.01 -29.30
N ARG A 42 30.34 -0.55 -28.58
CA ARG A 42 29.04 -0.93 -29.17
C ARG A 42 27.89 -0.06 -28.67
N THR A 43 27.28 0.67 -29.59
CA THR A 43 26.07 1.49 -29.35
C THR A 43 24.78 0.83 -29.87
N THR A 44 24.88 -0.29 -30.60
CA THR A 44 23.72 -0.99 -31.21
C THR A 44 23.65 -2.45 -30.76
N PRO A 45 22.43 -3.04 -30.62
CA PRO A 45 22.26 -4.46 -30.30
C PRO A 45 22.98 -5.37 -31.31
N PRO A 46 23.63 -6.45 -30.87
CA PRO A 46 24.37 -7.34 -31.76
C PRO A 46 23.42 -8.16 -32.66
N ASN A 47 23.85 -8.40 -33.90
CA ASN A 47 23.22 -9.42 -34.77
C ASN A 47 23.61 -10.85 -34.31
N ASP A 48 22.97 -11.88 -34.87
CA ASP A 48 23.17 -13.28 -34.42
C ASP A 48 24.64 -13.73 -34.46
N LYS A 49 25.39 -13.40 -35.52
CA LYS A 49 26.83 -13.74 -35.60
C LYS A 49 27.64 -13.03 -34.51
N GLN A 50 27.35 -11.75 -34.25
CA GLN A 50 28.01 -10.96 -33.22
C GLN A 50 27.65 -11.44 -31.80
N ALA A 51 26.41 -11.89 -31.58
CA ALA A 51 25.97 -12.46 -30.32
C ALA A 51 26.68 -13.79 -30.03
N ARG A 52 26.78 -14.68 -31.04
CA ARG A 52 27.51 -15.96 -30.92
C ARG A 52 28.99 -15.78 -30.57
N ASP A 53 29.69 -14.89 -31.29
CA ASP A 53 31.10 -14.63 -31.03
C ASP A 53 31.29 -14.04 -29.63
N LEU A 54 30.40 -13.13 -29.22
CA LEU A 54 30.44 -12.54 -27.88
C LEU A 54 30.20 -13.58 -26.78
N ILE A 55 29.15 -14.40 -26.89
CA ILE A 55 28.85 -15.49 -25.94
C ILE A 55 30.05 -16.45 -25.84
N SER A 56 30.62 -16.88 -26.97
CA SER A 56 31.77 -17.78 -27.00
C SER A 56 33.04 -17.18 -26.38
N ARG A 57 33.27 -15.88 -26.54
CA ARG A 57 34.41 -15.18 -25.91
C ARG A 57 34.21 -15.04 -24.41
N ILE A 58 33.00 -14.70 -23.98
CA ILE A 58 32.66 -14.59 -22.56
C ILE A 58 32.75 -15.97 -21.89
N ASP A 59 32.26 -17.04 -22.51
CA ASP A 59 32.31 -18.39 -21.95
C ASP A 59 33.75 -18.89 -21.79
N ARG A 60 34.61 -18.67 -22.80
CA ARG A 60 36.04 -19.03 -22.75
C ARG A 60 36.84 -18.24 -21.72
N ASN A 61 36.50 -16.96 -21.54
CA ASN A 61 37.28 -16.04 -20.70
C ASN A 61 36.61 -15.73 -19.35
N GLY A 62 35.41 -16.26 -19.09
CA GLY A 62 34.59 -15.90 -17.91
C GLY A 62 35.24 -16.30 -16.59
N SER A 63 36.06 -17.36 -16.58
CA SER A 63 36.86 -17.74 -15.42
C SER A 63 38.01 -16.76 -15.13
N ALA A 64 38.52 -16.05 -16.15
CA ALA A 64 39.50 -14.98 -15.98
C ALA A 64 38.87 -13.70 -15.39
N LEU A 65 37.57 -13.47 -15.65
CA LEU A 65 36.79 -12.38 -15.05
C LEU A 65 36.52 -12.59 -13.55
N ALA A 66 36.62 -13.82 -13.06
CA ALA A 66 36.28 -14.18 -11.68
C ALA A 66 37.49 -14.23 -10.72
N PHE A 67 38.73 -14.30 -11.22
CA PHE A 67 39.87 -14.78 -10.41
C PHE A 67 41.16 -13.93 -10.44
N GLY A 68 41.16 -12.63 -10.78
CA GLY A 68 42.46 -11.92 -10.72
C GLY A 68 42.53 -10.43 -11.00
N LEU A 69 41.42 -9.71 -11.08
CA LEU A 69 41.42 -8.25 -11.18
C LEU A 69 41.14 -7.66 -9.79
N ASP A 70 41.68 -6.46 -9.50
CA ASP A 70 41.21 -5.64 -8.38
C ASP A 70 39.67 -5.60 -8.40
N ASP A 71 39.04 -5.75 -7.22
CA ASP A 71 37.62 -6.03 -7.07
C ASP A 71 36.76 -5.04 -7.90
N ASN A 72 37.17 -3.78 -8.03
CA ASN A 72 36.44 -2.76 -8.78
C ASN A 72 36.50 -2.95 -10.31
N ALA A 73 37.65 -3.36 -10.86
CA ALA A 73 37.80 -3.59 -12.30
C ALA A 73 37.09 -4.88 -12.73
N SER A 74 37.18 -5.92 -11.90
CA SER A 74 36.47 -7.19 -12.10
C SER A 74 34.96 -6.98 -12.12
N VAL A 75 34.44 -6.18 -11.18
CA VAL A 75 33.00 -5.91 -11.10
C VAL A 75 32.52 -5.00 -12.22
N ASN A 76 33.22 -3.91 -12.53
CA ASN A 76 32.84 -3.06 -13.67
C ASN A 76 32.80 -3.84 -14.98
N LEU A 77 33.76 -4.74 -15.19
CA LEU A 77 33.78 -5.60 -16.36
C LEU A 77 32.66 -6.65 -16.34
N THR A 78 32.39 -7.23 -15.17
CA THR A 78 31.25 -8.15 -14.98
C THR A 78 29.94 -7.42 -15.30
N LEU A 79 29.67 -6.25 -14.70
CA LEU A 79 28.48 -5.44 -14.95
C LEU A 79 28.35 -5.01 -16.43
N LYS A 80 29.45 -4.61 -17.09
CA LYS A 80 29.45 -4.32 -18.54
C LYS A 80 29.12 -5.56 -19.37
N THR A 81 29.69 -6.71 -19.01
CA THR A 81 29.43 -7.99 -19.69
C THR A 81 27.96 -8.38 -19.56
N LEU A 82 27.38 -8.20 -18.37
CA LEU A 82 25.99 -8.49 -18.08
C LEU A 82 25.01 -7.57 -18.80
N ARG A 83 25.30 -6.26 -18.89
CA ARG A 83 24.52 -5.31 -19.72
C ARG A 83 24.47 -5.76 -21.18
N GLN A 84 25.59 -6.25 -21.71
CA GLN A 84 25.66 -6.72 -23.09
C GLN A 84 24.90 -8.04 -23.29
N LEU A 85 24.98 -8.98 -22.34
CA LEU A 85 24.16 -10.20 -22.35
C LEU A 85 22.66 -9.89 -22.21
N GLN A 86 22.28 -8.90 -21.41
CA GLN A 86 20.90 -8.40 -21.34
C GLN A 86 20.45 -7.83 -22.69
N SER A 87 21.28 -7.04 -23.37
CA SER A 87 20.94 -6.49 -24.69
C SER A 87 20.72 -7.57 -25.77
N ILE A 88 21.42 -8.71 -25.66
CA ILE A 88 21.20 -9.89 -26.50
C ILE A 88 19.83 -10.51 -26.17
N ASP A 89 19.50 -10.63 -24.89
CA ASP A 89 18.26 -11.25 -24.45
C ASP A 89 17.01 -10.44 -24.83
N TYR A 90 17.06 -9.12 -24.72
CA TYR A 90 15.95 -8.23 -25.07
C TYR A 90 15.76 -8.05 -26.59
N ASN A 91 16.70 -8.50 -27.41
CA ASN A 91 16.60 -8.38 -28.86
C ASN A 91 15.66 -9.45 -29.43
N SER A 92 14.38 -9.10 -29.58
CA SER A 92 13.30 -9.96 -30.11
C SER A 92 13.54 -10.50 -31.52
N ARG A 93 14.60 -10.04 -32.22
CA ARG A 93 15.00 -10.52 -33.55
C ARG A 93 16.00 -11.67 -33.53
N LEU A 94 16.49 -12.07 -32.36
CA LEU A 94 17.42 -13.21 -32.23
C LEU A 94 16.67 -14.53 -32.03
N PRO A 95 17.25 -15.67 -32.47
CA PRO A 95 16.68 -16.99 -32.18
C PRO A 95 16.57 -17.23 -30.67
N ASN A 96 15.48 -17.86 -30.21
CA ASN A 96 15.22 -18.16 -28.80
C ASN A 96 16.39 -18.90 -28.11
N ASP A 97 17.09 -19.74 -28.84
CA ASP A 97 18.22 -20.53 -28.34
C ASP A 97 19.39 -19.63 -27.89
N ARG A 98 19.58 -18.48 -28.55
CA ARG A 98 20.65 -17.52 -28.24
C ARG A 98 20.33 -16.69 -27.01
N ALA A 99 19.08 -16.29 -26.86
CA ALA A 99 18.61 -15.69 -25.62
C ALA A 99 18.84 -16.66 -24.45
N LYS A 100 18.50 -17.95 -24.62
CA LYS A 100 18.71 -19.00 -23.61
C LYS A 100 20.20 -19.22 -23.25
N GLU A 101 21.10 -19.22 -24.23
CA GLU A 101 22.55 -19.34 -23.99
C GLU A 101 23.12 -18.10 -23.27
N ALA A 102 22.74 -16.90 -23.71
CA ALA A 102 23.17 -15.66 -23.08
C ALA A 102 22.71 -15.58 -21.62
N ARG A 103 21.46 -16.01 -21.34
CA ARG A 103 20.90 -16.16 -19.99
C ARG A 103 21.70 -17.13 -19.13
N ALA A 104 21.95 -18.35 -19.63
CA ALA A 104 22.70 -19.36 -18.90
C ALA A 104 24.15 -18.92 -18.58
N LEU A 105 24.77 -18.14 -19.47
CA LEU A 105 26.09 -17.58 -19.26
C LEU A 105 26.07 -16.42 -18.25
N ALA A 106 25.08 -15.53 -18.33
CA ALA A 106 24.88 -14.48 -17.33
C ALA A 106 24.73 -15.08 -15.93
N ASN A 107 23.87 -16.09 -15.77
CA ASN A 107 23.63 -16.77 -14.50
C ASN A 107 24.89 -17.40 -13.89
N ARG A 108 25.72 -18.06 -14.70
CA ARG A 108 27.02 -18.60 -14.25
C ARG A 108 27.98 -17.50 -13.79
N LEU A 109 27.98 -16.36 -14.48
CA LEU A 109 28.81 -15.21 -14.10
C LEU A 109 28.31 -14.56 -12.81
N VAL A 110 27.00 -14.52 -12.56
CA VAL A 110 26.44 -14.00 -11.31
C VAL A 110 26.84 -14.89 -10.14
N SER A 111 26.45 -16.16 -10.18
CA SER A 111 26.60 -17.10 -9.06
C SER A 111 28.07 -17.35 -8.72
N GLY A 112 28.94 -17.36 -9.72
CA GLY A 112 30.39 -17.47 -9.52
C GLY A 112 31.06 -16.22 -8.91
N ASN A 113 30.40 -15.05 -8.95
CA ASN A 113 31.01 -13.77 -8.56
C ASN A 113 30.25 -13.00 -7.47
N LEU A 114 29.21 -13.57 -6.84
CA LEU A 114 28.39 -12.87 -5.83
C LEU A 114 29.23 -12.16 -4.76
N SER A 115 30.24 -12.83 -4.20
CA SER A 115 31.11 -12.23 -3.16
C SER A 115 31.92 -11.04 -3.67
N SER A 116 32.31 -11.04 -4.96
CA SER A 116 33.03 -9.92 -5.57
C SER A 116 32.06 -8.77 -5.90
N ILE A 117 30.86 -9.09 -6.38
CA ILE A 117 29.78 -8.13 -6.61
C ILE A 117 29.40 -7.43 -5.30
N ASP A 118 29.21 -8.18 -4.22
CA ASP A 118 28.93 -7.68 -2.86
C ASP A 118 30.00 -6.69 -2.39
N ARG A 119 31.28 -7.10 -2.45
CA ARG A 119 32.41 -6.22 -2.09
C ARG A 119 32.43 -4.91 -2.89
N ALA A 120 32.05 -4.94 -4.16
CA ALA A 120 32.02 -3.74 -4.99
C ALA A 120 30.80 -2.85 -4.71
N ILE A 121 29.64 -3.42 -4.40
CA ILE A 121 28.47 -2.65 -3.96
C ILE A 121 28.84 -1.89 -2.68
N GLN A 122 29.39 -2.60 -1.69
CA GLN A 122 29.82 -2.02 -0.41
C GLN A 122 30.86 -0.90 -0.56
N ARG A 123 31.73 -0.97 -1.59
CA ARG A 123 32.78 0.04 -1.82
C ARG A 123 32.33 1.24 -2.63
N THR A 124 31.40 1.06 -3.57
CA THR A 124 31.05 2.11 -4.54
C THR A 124 29.89 2.97 -4.08
N ALA A 125 28.99 2.45 -3.24
CA ALA A 125 27.74 3.11 -2.84
C ALA A 125 26.92 3.67 -4.03
N ASP A 126 27.14 3.15 -5.24
CA ASP A 126 26.44 3.59 -6.47
C ASP A 126 25.11 2.82 -6.59
N PRO A 127 23.96 3.50 -6.46
CA PRO A 127 22.63 2.87 -6.54
C PRO A 127 22.41 2.13 -7.87
N THR A 128 23.07 2.55 -8.95
CA THR A 128 22.96 1.93 -10.28
C THR A 128 23.58 0.54 -10.31
N ASN A 129 24.66 0.33 -9.55
CA ASN A 129 25.34 -0.97 -9.47
C ASN A 129 24.57 -1.95 -8.60
N LEU A 130 23.99 -1.46 -7.50
CA LEU A 130 23.07 -2.25 -6.68
C LEU A 130 21.84 -2.69 -7.49
N GLN A 131 21.19 -1.76 -8.20
CA GLN A 131 20.04 -2.08 -9.03
C GLN A 131 20.37 -3.13 -10.10
N LEU A 132 21.50 -2.96 -10.80
CA LEU A 132 21.92 -3.91 -11.82
C LEU A 132 22.21 -5.29 -11.23
N ALA A 133 22.85 -5.36 -10.05
CA ALA A 133 23.08 -6.62 -9.36
C ALA A 133 21.76 -7.27 -8.93
N MET A 134 20.81 -6.51 -8.38
CA MET A 134 19.48 -7.00 -7.99
C MET A 134 18.69 -7.54 -9.20
N ASP A 135 18.68 -6.84 -10.33
CA ASP A 135 18.01 -7.29 -11.55
C ASP A 135 18.63 -8.56 -12.13
N LEU A 136 19.93 -8.73 -11.93
CA LEU A 136 20.64 -9.92 -12.32
C LEU A 136 20.27 -11.11 -11.46
N VAL A 137 20.27 -10.93 -10.13
CA VAL A 137 19.92 -11.98 -9.19
C VAL A 137 18.45 -12.37 -9.37
N LYS A 138 17.53 -11.42 -9.58
CA LYS A 138 16.12 -11.70 -9.99
C LYS A 138 16.05 -12.67 -11.16
N LYS A 139 16.85 -12.40 -12.20
CA LYS A 139 16.85 -13.20 -13.42
C LYS A 139 17.43 -14.59 -13.20
N THR A 140 18.43 -14.70 -12.34
CA THR A 140 18.99 -15.99 -11.90
C THR A 140 17.99 -16.79 -11.07
N LEU A 141 17.23 -16.12 -10.18
CA LEU A 141 16.18 -16.76 -9.39
C LEU A 141 15.10 -17.34 -10.31
N ARG A 142 14.54 -16.56 -11.25
CA ARG A 142 13.49 -17.01 -12.20
C ARG A 142 13.83 -18.26 -13.04
N GLU A 143 15.10 -18.65 -13.14
CA GLU A 143 15.55 -19.81 -13.94
C GLU A 143 15.84 -21.07 -13.11
N ASP A 144 15.39 -21.14 -11.85
CA ASP A 144 15.46 -22.32 -10.97
C ASP A 144 16.87 -22.87 -10.70
N LYS A 145 17.87 -21.98 -10.67
CA LYS A 145 19.27 -22.33 -10.44
C LYS A 145 19.87 -21.53 -9.29
N LEU A 146 19.30 -21.68 -8.11
CA LEU A 146 20.01 -21.30 -6.89
C LEU A 146 21.20 -22.24 -6.69
N SER A 147 22.28 -21.69 -6.16
CA SER A 147 23.35 -22.55 -5.67
C SER A 147 22.84 -23.37 -4.47
N PRO A 148 23.24 -24.64 -4.33
CA PRO A 148 22.86 -25.46 -3.18
C PRO A 148 23.31 -24.90 -1.83
N ASP A 149 24.24 -23.94 -1.83
CA ASP A 149 24.80 -23.33 -0.63
C ASP A 149 24.11 -22.02 -0.22
N GLY A 150 23.11 -21.55 -0.97
CA GLY A 150 22.25 -20.42 -0.59
C GLY A 150 22.94 -19.04 -0.65
N ARG A 151 24.14 -18.92 -1.23
CA ARG A 151 24.87 -17.63 -1.26
C ARG A 151 24.12 -16.50 -1.96
N GLU A 152 23.28 -16.80 -2.95
CA GLU A 152 22.40 -15.80 -3.59
C GLU A 152 21.39 -15.23 -2.59
N ILE A 153 20.85 -16.07 -1.71
CA ILE A 153 19.86 -15.67 -0.70
C ILE A 153 20.51 -14.76 0.33
N ASP A 154 21.69 -15.12 0.83
CA ASP A 154 22.45 -14.29 1.77
C ASP A 154 22.82 -12.92 1.16
N PHE A 155 23.23 -12.91 -0.10
CA PHE A 155 23.52 -11.69 -0.84
C PHE A 155 22.29 -10.78 -0.90
N LEU A 156 21.14 -11.36 -1.27
CA LEU A 156 19.91 -10.59 -1.37
C LEU A 156 19.43 -10.09 -0.01
N LEU A 157 19.52 -10.91 1.05
CA LEU A 157 19.18 -10.49 2.42
C LEU A 157 20.05 -9.32 2.87
N ARG A 158 21.37 -9.37 2.62
CA ARG A 158 22.30 -8.27 2.96
C ARG A 158 21.96 -6.96 2.27
N HIS A 159 21.58 -7.02 1.00
CA HIS A 159 21.28 -5.83 0.20
C HIS A 159 19.78 -5.46 0.17
N PHE A 160 18.94 -6.26 0.82
CA PHE A 160 17.50 -6.03 0.86
C PHE A 160 17.19 -4.70 1.53
N GLU A 161 17.88 -4.40 2.64
CA GLU A 161 17.72 -3.13 3.35
C GLU A 161 18.11 -1.93 2.50
N GLU A 162 19.24 -2.01 1.80
CA GLU A 162 19.75 -0.94 0.95
C GLU A 162 18.78 -0.66 -0.21
N GLY A 163 18.20 -1.72 -0.78
CA GLY A 163 17.13 -1.60 -1.76
C GLY A 163 15.86 -0.98 -1.18
N LEU A 164 15.48 -1.36 0.04
CA LEU A 164 14.40 -0.69 0.75
C LEU A 164 14.74 0.74 1.19
N ARG A 165 15.98 1.22 1.04
CA ARG A 165 16.38 2.62 1.33
C ARG A 165 16.54 3.47 0.07
N SER A 166 16.57 2.89 -1.14
CA SER A 166 16.71 3.68 -2.38
C SER A 166 15.54 4.65 -2.55
N ASP A 167 15.84 5.89 -2.96
CA ASP A 167 14.83 6.94 -3.11
C ASP A 167 14.08 6.79 -4.44
N ASP A 168 12.76 6.97 -4.41
CA ASP A 168 11.77 6.34 -5.31
C ASP A 168 11.30 7.28 -6.44
N SER A 169 12.21 8.05 -7.05
CA SER A 169 11.83 9.07 -8.03
C SER A 169 11.96 8.63 -9.49
N ARG A 170 11.25 7.57 -9.92
CA ARG A 170 11.19 7.18 -11.34
C ARG A 170 9.81 7.38 -11.97
N GLU A 171 9.82 7.88 -13.21
CA GLU A 171 8.63 8.21 -14.03
C GLU A 171 7.90 6.99 -14.62
N ASP A 172 8.42 5.76 -14.46
CA ASP A 172 7.92 4.54 -15.13
C ASP A 172 6.67 3.91 -14.47
N GLY A 173 6.16 4.47 -13.38
CA GLY A 173 4.85 4.13 -12.81
C GLY A 173 4.80 2.81 -12.01
N GLU A 174 5.80 1.94 -12.12
CA GLU A 174 6.02 0.84 -11.18
C GLU A 174 6.94 1.32 -10.04
N SER A 175 6.38 1.49 -8.84
CA SER A 175 7.19 1.81 -7.64
C SER A 175 8.29 0.78 -7.46
N GLU A 176 9.52 1.20 -7.09
CA GLU A 176 10.58 0.24 -6.80
C GLU A 176 10.17 -0.75 -5.71
N TYR A 177 9.22 -0.37 -4.84
CA TYR A 177 8.60 -1.25 -3.84
C TYR A 177 7.98 -2.50 -4.43
N THR A 178 7.25 -2.36 -5.54
CA THR A 178 6.63 -3.49 -6.24
C THR A 178 7.72 -4.43 -6.75
N LYS A 179 8.83 -3.86 -7.24
CA LYS A 179 9.98 -4.64 -7.71
C LYS A 179 10.65 -5.40 -6.54
N TYR A 180 10.80 -4.78 -5.37
CA TYR A 180 11.39 -5.41 -4.18
C TYR A 180 10.46 -6.44 -3.51
N SER A 181 9.14 -6.25 -3.52
CA SER A 181 8.21 -7.23 -2.99
C SER A 181 8.21 -8.52 -3.82
N PHE A 182 8.30 -8.41 -5.16
CA PHE A 182 8.44 -9.60 -6.02
C PHE A 182 9.76 -10.34 -5.80
N ILE A 183 10.87 -9.61 -5.56
CA ILE A 183 12.15 -10.23 -5.19
C ILE A 183 11.99 -10.99 -3.89
N ALA A 184 11.43 -10.35 -2.87
CA ALA A 184 11.23 -10.95 -1.57
C ALA A 184 10.38 -12.22 -1.68
N SER A 185 9.27 -12.19 -2.41
CA SER A 185 8.44 -13.38 -2.67
C SER A 185 9.24 -14.52 -3.29
N ASP A 186 9.92 -14.26 -4.41
CA ASP A 186 10.69 -15.29 -5.13
C ASP A 186 11.83 -15.85 -4.27
N MET A 187 12.47 -14.99 -3.46
CA MET A 187 13.43 -15.43 -2.44
C MET A 187 12.79 -16.36 -1.41
N PHE A 188 11.71 -15.91 -0.77
CA PHE A 188 11.04 -16.64 0.31
C PHE A 188 10.52 -18.00 -0.14
N ILE A 189 10.05 -18.11 -1.38
CA ILE A 189 9.61 -19.39 -1.98
C ILE A 189 10.77 -20.39 -2.03
N ARG A 190 11.99 -19.90 -2.31
CA ARG A 190 13.17 -20.72 -2.56
C ARG A 190 14.07 -20.95 -1.33
N MET A 191 13.89 -20.16 -0.29
CA MET A 191 14.56 -20.32 0.99
C MET A 191 14.17 -21.65 1.66
N ASP A 192 15.13 -22.30 2.33
CA ASP A 192 14.81 -23.32 3.31
C ASP A 192 14.16 -22.71 4.57
N GLU A 193 13.69 -23.56 5.48
CA GLU A 193 13.03 -23.12 6.72
C GLU A 193 13.91 -22.21 7.58
N ASN A 194 15.19 -22.55 7.76
CA ASN A 194 16.10 -21.76 8.58
C ASN A 194 16.38 -20.39 7.95
N GLN A 195 16.55 -20.36 6.62
CA GLN A 195 16.74 -19.12 5.87
C GLN A 195 15.51 -18.22 5.95
N ARG A 196 14.29 -18.79 5.87
CA ARG A 196 13.04 -18.02 6.06
C ARG A 196 12.96 -17.43 7.46
N ILE A 197 13.32 -18.20 8.50
CA ILE A 197 13.34 -17.72 9.88
C ILE A 197 14.30 -16.54 10.04
N GLU A 198 15.51 -16.62 9.50
CA GLU A 198 16.49 -15.53 9.56
C GLU A 198 16.02 -14.30 8.77
N ALA A 199 15.41 -14.50 7.60
CA ALA A 199 14.80 -13.43 6.82
C ALA A 199 13.66 -12.73 7.58
N ILE A 200 12.81 -13.49 8.28
CA ILE A 200 11.74 -12.94 9.12
C ILE A 200 12.32 -12.11 10.27
N LYS A 201 13.34 -12.61 10.99
CA LYS A 201 14.02 -11.84 12.05
C LYS A 201 14.65 -10.56 11.53
N MET A 202 15.24 -10.62 10.34
CA MET A 202 15.80 -9.46 9.69
C MET A 202 14.70 -8.41 9.38
N LEU A 203 13.59 -8.83 8.77
CA LEU A 203 12.44 -7.95 8.52
C LEU A 203 11.87 -7.37 9.83
N GLN A 204 11.80 -8.16 10.90
CA GLN A 204 11.41 -7.68 12.24
C GLN A 204 12.32 -6.54 12.71
N GLY A 205 13.64 -6.69 12.60
CA GLY A 205 14.59 -5.63 12.98
C GLY A 205 14.45 -4.36 12.13
N MET A 206 14.09 -4.50 10.85
CA MET A 206 13.89 -3.36 9.95
C MET A 206 12.58 -2.59 10.21
N ILE A 207 11.55 -3.24 10.73
CA ILE A 207 10.28 -2.58 11.08
C ILE A 207 10.49 -1.45 12.09
N ASP A 208 11.43 -1.59 13.01
CA ASP A 208 11.66 -0.58 14.02
C ASP A 208 12.23 0.72 13.40
N ASN A 209 12.86 0.65 12.23
CA ASN A 209 13.39 1.79 11.50
C ASN A 209 12.27 2.60 10.80
N PRO A 210 11.93 3.82 11.27
CA PRO A 210 10.83 4.61 10.72
C PRO A 210 10.97 4.98 9.24
N GLU A 211 12.21 5.08 8.72
CA GLU A 211 12.48 5.50 7.34
C GLU A 211 12.04 4.42 6.33
N ILE A 212 12.20 3.15 6.68
CA ILE A 212 11.91 2.01 5.79
C ILE A 212 10.72 1.17 6.25
N ARG A 213 10.21 1.40 7.46
CA ARG A 213 9.13 0.62 8.09
C ARG A 213 7.95 0.37 7.16
N GLY A 214 7.46 1.41 6.46
CA GLY A 214 6.32 1.26 5.55
C GLY A 214 6.60 0.32 4.39
N ARG A 215 7.82 0.38 3.85
CA ARG A 215 8.29 -0.48 2.76
C ARG A 215 8.44 -1.93 3.24
N VAL A 216 8.96 -2.12 4.45
CA VAL A 216 9.06 -3.44 5.09
C VAL A 216 7.66 -4.04 5.31
N VAL A 217 6.71 -3.24 5.79
CA VAL A 217 5.31 -3.66 5.96
C VAL A 217 4.63 -4.04 4.64
N TYR A 218 4.91 -3.31 3.55
CA TYR A 218 4.43 -3.65 2.22
C TYR A 218 4.94 -5.02 1.78
N VAL A 219 6.24 -5.27 1.90
CA VAL A 219 6.87 -6.56 1.59
C VAL A 219 6.22 -7.68 2.38
N ILE A 220 6.07 -7.49 3.69
CA ILE A 220 5.47 -8.50 4.59
C ILE A 220 4.03 -8.81 4.19
N SER A 221 3.25 -7.77 3.86
CA SER A 221 1.88 -7.93 3.41
C SER A 221 1.81 -8.76 2.13
N HIS A 222 2.73 -8.51 1.20
CA HIS A 222 2.84 -9.27 -0.05
C HIS A 222 3.20 -10.73 0.20
N LEU A 223 4.26 -10.99 0.98
CA LEU A 223 4.70 -12.34 1.36
C LEU A 223 3.60 -13.13 2.07
N SER A 224 2.84 -12.47 2.95
CA SER A 224 1.77 -13.08 3.74
C SER A 224 0.62 -13.65 2.91
N ALA A 225 0.54 -13.35 1.62
CA ALA A 225 -0.61 -13.69 0.81
C ALA A 225 -0.24 -14.23 -0.57
N ASP A 226 1.05 -14.25 -0.89
CA ASP A 226 1.57 -15.00 -2.01
C ASP A 226 1.26 -16.49 -1.84
N GLN A 227 0.34 -17.03 -2.65
CA GLN A 227 -0.09 -18.43 -2.58
C GLN A 227 1.03 -19.46 -2.86
N TRP A 228 2.16 -19.02 -3.40
CA TRP A 228 3.32 -19.87 -3.64
C TRP A 228 4.15 -20.09 -2.37
N ILE A 229 3.94 -19.29 -1.32
CA ILE A 229 4.57 -19.48 -0.01
C ILE A 229 3.73 -20.48 0.81
N PRO A 230 4.35 -21.49 1.45
CA PRO A 230 3.63 -22.47 2.28
C PRO A 230 2.75 -21.81 3.35
N ASP A 231 1.55 -22.35 3.58
CA ASP A 231 0.56 -21.79 4.53
C ASP A 231 1.14 -21.54 5.92
N GLU A 232 1.93 -22.47 6.43
CA GLU A 232 2.62 -22.37 7.72
C GLU A 232 3.55 -21.16 7.78
N THR A 233 4.34 -20.94 6.72
CA THR A 233 5.22 -19.76 6.58
C THR A 233 4.39 -18.48 6.43
N ARG A 234 3.30 -18.49 5.68
CA ARG A 234 2.41 -17.32 5.54
C ARG A 234 1.83 -16.92 6.89
N GLU A 235 1.35 -17.88 7.66
CA GLU A 235 0.84 -17.65 9.01
C GLU A 235 1.93 -17.21 9.98
N GLU A 236 3.15 -17.73 9.85
CA GLU A 236 4.30 -17.22 10.61
C GLU A 236 4.60 -15.76 10.27
N ILE A 237 4.73 -15.40 8.99
CA ILE A 237 4.95 -14.01 8.55
C ILE A 237 3.83 -13.09 9.06
N ARG A 238 2.56 -13.51 8.95
CA ARG A 238 1.40 -12.76 9.46
C ARG A 238 1.44 -12.59 10.99
N SER A 239 1.69 -13.68 11.71
CA SER A 239 1.62 -13.74 13.17
C SER A 239 2.82 -13.12 13.87
N VAL A 240 3.99 -13.18 13.25
CA VAL A 240 5.23 -12.67 13.82
C VAL A 240 5.34 -11.17 13.56
N LEU A 241 5.02 -10.70 12.37
CA LEU A 241 5.31 -9.32 12.00
C LEU A 241 4.10 -8.42 12.26
N THR A 242 2.98 -8.69 11.60
CA THR A 242 1.83 -7.78 11.65
C THR A 242 1.13 -7.81 13.01
N LYS A 243 1.00 -8.99 13.63
CA LYS A 243 0.37 -9.14 14.94
C LYS A 243 1.19 -8.55 16.08
N GLN A 244 2.51 -8.75 16.12
CA GLN A 244 3.35 -8.14 17.16
C GLN A 244 3.32 -6.60 17.07
N ILE A 245 3.45 -6.06 15.86
CA ILE A 245 3.44 -4.62 15.60
C ILE A 245 2.11 -3.96 15.96
N ILE A 246 0.99 -4.60 15.67
CA ILE A 246 -0.32 -4.04 15.99
C ILE A 246 -0.61 -4.18 17.48
N ASN A 247 -0.25 -5.32 18.07
CA ASN A 247 -0.51 -5.59 19.48
C ASN A 247 0.28 -4.67 20.42
N GLN A 248 1.49 -4.21 20.06
CA GLN A 248 2.23 -3.23 20.88
C GLN A 248 1.46 -1.90 21.04
N TYR A 249 0.59 -1.53 20.09
CA TYR A 249 -0.29 -0.37 20.20
C TYR A 249 -1.60 -0.69 20.93
N GLY A 250 -1.77 -1.91 21.46
CA GLY A 250 -2.98 -2.34 22.15
C GLY A 250 -4.20 -2.47 21.23
N LEU A 251 -3.95 -2.74 19.96
CA LEU A 251 -4.96 -3.04 18.93
C LEU A 251 -5.06 -4.56 18.73
N ASP A 252 -6.21 -5.02 18.26
CA ASP A 252 -6.43 -6.45 17.94
C ASP A 252 -6.19 -6.66 16.44
N TYR A 253 -5.10 -7.36 16.11
CA TYR A 253 -4.73 -7.62 14.71
C TYR A 253 -5.81 -8.37 13.94
N ASP A 254 -6.37 -9.44 14.52
CA ASP A 254 -7.30 -10.31 13.82
C ASP A 254 -8.61 -9.54 13.52
N GLU A 255 -9.03 -8.64 14.43
CA GLU A 255 -10.14 -7.73 14.18
C GLU A 255 -9.83 -6.70 13.08
N LEU A 256 -8.66 -6.07 13.10
CA LEU A 256 -8.27 -5.08 12.09
C LEU A 256 -8.13 -5.72 10.71
N LEU A 257 -7.48 -6.87 10.61
CA LEU A 257 -7.33 -7.60 9.36
C LEU A 257 -8.70 -7.93 8.76
N ARG A 258 -9.64 -8.42 9.57
CA ARG A 258 -11.03 -8.64 9.14
C ARG A 258 -11.75 -7.37 8.71
N ALA A 259 -11.34 -6.18 9.16
CA ALA A 259 -11.92 -4.91 8.73
C ALA A 259 -11.28 -4.38 7.43
N TRP A 260 -10.02 -4.73 7.18
CA TRP A 260 -9.24 -4.26 6.03
C TRP A 260 -9.36 -5.16 4.80
N VAL A 261 -9.70 -6.44 4.98
CA VAL A 261 -9.99 -7.36 3.87
C VAL A 261 -11.25 -6.88 3.15
N SER A 262 -11.07 -6.41 1.90
CA SER A 262 -12.18 -6.12 1.00
C SER A 262 -12.78 -7.44 0.47
N GLY A 263 -14.10 -7.47 0.37
CA GLY A 263 -14.85 -8.59 -0.20
C GLY A 263 -14.69 -8.73 -1.72
N SER A 264 -14.01 -7.79 -2.38
CA SER A 264 -13.78 -7.76 -3.83
C SER A 264 -12.93 -8.93 -4.35
N GLY A 265 -12.28 -9.70 -3.46
CA GLY A 265 -11.44 -10.84 -3.83
C GLY A 265 -10.12 -10.47 -4.50
N GLU A 266 -9.86 -9.19 -4.80
CA GLU A 266 -8.57 -8.74 -5.32
C GLU A 266 -7.54 -8.72 -4.20
N ILE A 267 -6.76 -9.81 -4.13
CA ILE A 267 -5.64 -10.01 -3.21
C ILE A 267 -4.71 -8.79 -3.19
N LEU A 268 -4.43 -8.20 -4.36
CA LEU A 268 -3.57 -7.02 -4.49
C LEU A 268 -4.16 -5.75 -3.86
N GLY A 269 -5.46 -5.51 -4.02
CA GLY A 269 -6.14 -4.34 -3.42
C GLY A 269 -6.03 -4.36 -1.90
N ASN A 270 -6.20 -5.52 -1.28
CA ASN A 270 -6.10 -5.70 0.16
C ASN A 270 -4.72 -5.32 0.72
N PHE A 271 -3.63 -5.51 -0.03
CA PHE A 271 -2.29 -5.12 0.44
C PHE A 271 -2.11 -3.62 0.55
N PHE A 272 -2.50 -2.89 -0.49
CA PHE A 272 -2.38 -1.44 -0.49
C PHE A 272 -3.20 -0.82 0.66
N TYR A 273 -4.36 -1.39 0.99
CA TYR A 273 -5.14 -0.94 2.14
C TYR A 273 -4.46 -1.27 3.47
N ASN A 274 -3.93 -2.48 3.65
CA ASN A 274 -3.22 -2.89 4.86
C ASN A 274 -1.99 -2.01 5.11
N GLU A 275 -1.16 -1.82 4.08
CA GLU A 275 0.04 -1.00 4.13
C GLU A 275 -0.30 0.45 4.50
N ARG A 276 -1.26 1.07 3.79
CA ARG A 276 -1.70 2.44 4.10
C ARG A 276 -2.21 2.56 5.53
N ASN A 277 -2.97 1.57 6.01
CA ASN A 277 -3.48 1.57 7.39
C ASN A 277 -2.35 1.47 8.42
N LEU A 278 -1.39 0.57 8.20
CA LEU A 278 -0.23 0.41 9.07
C LEU A 278 0.64 1.68 9.08
N ASN A 279 0.92 2.26 7.92
CA ASN A 279 1.63 3.53 7.80
C ASN A 279 0.91 4.64 8.57
N GLN A 280 -0.42 4.76 8.41
CA GLN A 280 -1.19 5.74 9.16
C GLN A 280 -1.17 5.48 10.67
N ILE A 281 -1.23 4.22 11.11
CA ILE A 281 -1.07 3.85 12.53
C ILE A 281 0.28 4.35 13.05
N PHE A 282 1.37 4.11 12.33
CA PHE A 282 2.69 4.56 12.76
C PHE A 282 2.79 6.08 12.86
N THR A 283 2.28 6.81 11.86
CA THR A 283 2.31 8.28 11.89
C THR A 283 1.49 8.83 13.06
N LEU A 284 0.32 8.24 13.32
CA LEU A 284 -0.52 8.65 14.44
C LEU A 284 0.17 8.35 15.77
N GLU A 285 0.71 7.14 15.95
CA GLU A 285 1.37 6.70 17.18
C GLU A 285 2.68 7.43 17.46
N SER A 286 3.44 7.83 16.42
CA SER A 286 4.63 8.65 16.58
C SER A 286 4.29 10.08 17.02
N THR A 287 3.14 10.60 16.58
CA THR A 287 2.69 11.96 16.92
C THR A 287 1.98 12.01 18.28
N ASN A 288 1.16 11.01 18.60
CA ASN A 288 0.39 10.92 19.84
C ASN A 288 0.32 9.44 20.31
N PRO A 289 1.26 8.96 21.15
CA PRO A 289 1.24 7.57 21.61
C PRO A 289 -0.08 7.16 22.27
N GLY A 290 -0.62 6.01 21.87
CA GLY A 290 -1.89 5.44 22.33
C GLY A 290 -3.14 6.01 21.63
N ILE A 291 -2.96 6.85 20.61
CA ILE A 291 -4.05 7.45 19.84
C ILE A 291 -4.88 6.39 19.11
N CYS A 292 -4.26 5.40 18.45
CA CYS A 292 -5.01 4.44 17.64
C CYS A 292 -5.90 3.56 18.51
N LYS A 293 -5.40 3.14 19.68
CA LYS A 293 -6.18 2.43 20.69
C LYS A 293 -7.38 3.25 21.17
N THR A 294 -7.18 4.55 21.39
CA THR A 294 -8.24 5.46 21.83
C THR A 294 -9.27 5.67 20.73
N LEU A 295 -8.84 5.89 19.48
CA LEU A 295 -9.71 6.05 18.32
C LEU A 295 -10.55 4.79 18.06
N LYS A 296 -9.94 3.60 18.13
CA LYS A 296 -10.67 2.32 18.05
C LYS A 296 -11.67 2.17 19.18
N ARG A 297 -11.28 2.46 20.43
CA ARG A 297 -12.17 2.28 21.59
C ARG A 297 -13.35 3.25 21.59
N GLU A 298 -13.09 4.53 21.34
CA GLU A 298 -14.09 5.60 21.51
C GLU A 298 -14.88 5.87 20.23
N PHE A 299 -14.24 5.75 19.07
CA PHE A 299 -14.81 6.09 17.77
C PHE A 299 -14.97 4.86 16.86
N ARG A 300 -14.54 3.68 17.32
CA ARG A 300 -14.65 2.40 16.58
C ARG A 300 -13.85 2.35 15.28
N ILE A 301 -12.94 3.30 15.10
CA ILE A 301 -12.13 3.42 13.89
C ILE A 301 -11.18 2.23 13.81
N THR A 302 -11.31 1.49 12.71
CA THR A 302 -10.43 0.40 12.32
C THR A 302 -9.69 0.71 11.02
N ASN A 303 -10.27 1.53 10.12
CA ASN A 303 -9.64 1.94 8.87
C ASN A 303 -8.98 3.32 9.02
N PHE A 304 -7.85 3.40 9.73
CA PHE A 304 -7.12 4.64 9.96
C PHE A 304 -6.75 5.38 8.67
N SER A 305 -6.35 4.68 7.61
CA SER A 305 -5.93 5.31 6.35
C SER A 305 -7.08 5.92 5.54
N ARG A 306 -8.33 5.61 5.87
CA ARG A 306 -9.51 6.14 5.19
C ARG A 306 -9.68 7.64 5.43
N TYR A 307 -9.18 8.15 6.55
CA TYR A 307 -9.43 9.51 7.00
C TYR A 307 -8.19 10.40 6.92
N PRO A 308 -8.36 11.74 6.81
CA PRO A 308 -7.27 12.68 6.95
C PRO A 308 -6.63 12.56 8.34
N GLU A 309 -5.31 12.67 8.41
CA GLU A 309 -4.56 12.51 9.66
C GLU A 309 -4.93 13.58 10.69
N GLU A 310 -5.04 14.81 10.24
CA GLU A 310 -5.44 15.97 11.03
C GLU A 310 -6.81 15.79 11.70
N LEU A 311 -7.76 15.13 11.01
CA LEU A 311 -9.07 14.82 11.56
C LEU A 311 -8.94 13.78 12.69
N LEU A 312 -8.13 12.73 12.49
CA LEU A 312 -7.92 11.69 13.49
C LEU A 312 -7.25 12.24 14.76
N ILE A 313 -6.25 13.12 14.59
CA ILE A 313 -5.59 13.82 15.69
C ILE A 313 -6.59 14.71 16.43
N ASP A 314 -7.40 15.50 15.73
CA ASP A 314 -8.41 16.36 16.36
C ASP A 314 -9.49 15.55 17.08
N LEU A 315 -9.94 14.42 16.52
CA LEU A 315 -10.89 13.51 17.18
C LEU A 315 -10.33 13.04 18.53
N PHE A 316 -9.07 12.63 18.56
CA PHE A 316 -8.39 12.23 19.77
C PHE A 316 -8.29 13.39 20.77
N GLN A 317 -7.73 14.53 20.37
CA GLN A 317 -7.49 15.66 21.26
C GLN A 317 -8.79 16.27 21.79
N GLN A 318 -9.81 16.38 20.95
CA GLN A 318 -11.08 17.00 21.30
C GLN A 318 -12.12 16.02 21.84
N ARG A 319 -11.78 14.73 22.05
CA ARG A 319 -12.75 13.69 22.43
C ARG A 319 -13.64 14.07 23.62
N ASN A 320 -13.11 14.82 24.58
CA ASN A 320 -13.80 15.24 25.79
C ASN A 320 -14.32 16.68 25.75
N ASN A 321 -14.17 17.38 24.61
CA ASN A 321 -14.71 18.72 24.46
C ASN A 321 -16.22 18.64 24.18
N MET A 322 -17.01 19.03 25.19
CA MET A 322 -18.47 19.00 25.15
C MET A 322 -19.11 20.34 24.75
N VAL A 323 -18.30 21.39 24.60
CA VAL A 323 -18.76 22.77 24.38
C VAL A 323 -18.90 23.09 22.89
N ILE A 324 -18.00 22.55 22.06
CA ILE A 324 -17.98 22.85 20.63
C ILE A 324 -19.22 22.23 19.94
N PRO A 325 -19.97 23.00 19.12
CA PRO A 325 -21.04 22.47 18.28
C PRO A 325 -20.51 21.38 17.34
N TYR A 326 -21.29 20.32 17.13
CA TYR A 326 -20.78 19.15 16.41
C TYR A 326 -21.80 18.53 15.47
N GLY A 327 -21.27 17.79 14.50
CA GLY A 327 -22.04 16.85 13.71
C GLY A 327 -21.41 15.46 13.73
N LEU A 328 -22.16 14.48 13.24
CA LEU A 328 -21.74 13.09 13.14
C LEU A 328 -21.44 12.72 11.68
N MET A 329 -20.43 11.89 11.48
CA MET A 329 -20.19 11.20 10.21
C MET A 329 -20.04 9.71 10.49
N LEU A 330 -20.96 8.91 9.97
CA LEU A 330 -21.06 7.47 10.22
C LEU A 330 -20.63 6.73 8.95
N TYR A 331 -19.50 6.02 9.05
CA TYR A 331 -18.95 5.19 7.99
C TYR A 331 -19.28 3.72 8.21
N PRO A 332 -19.37 2.92 7.14
CA PRO A 332 -19.47 1.48 7.28
C PRO A 332 -18.15 0.92 7.85
N LYS A 333 -18.25 0.00 8.82
CA LYS A 333 -17.07 -0.65 9.40
C LYS A 333 -16.34 -1.53 8.36
N ARG A 334 -17.09 -2.15 7.46
CA ARG A 334 -16.58 -2.92 6.33
C ARG A 334 -17.13 -2.38 5.03
N ASP A 335 -16.27 -2.33 4.03
CA ASP A 335 -16.59 -1.80 2.71
C ASP A 335 -16.05 -2.76 1.67
N HIS A 336 -16.94 -3.60 1.15
CA HIS A 336 -16.58 -4.80 0.40
C HIS A 336 -15.91 -4.50 -0.95
N ASP A 337 -16.24 -3.36 -1.55
CA ASP A 337 -15.80 -2.93 -2.89
C ASP A 337 -14.92 -1.67 -2.85
N GLY A 338 -14.62 -1.16 -1.65
CA GLY A 338 -13.83 0.05 -1.50
C GLY A 338 -14.57 1.35 -1.84
N THR A 339 -15.88 1.32 -2.13
CA THR A 339 -16.64 2.51 -2.54
C THR A 339 -16.69 3.55 -1.42
N ALA A 340 -16.71 3.15 -0.15
CA ALA A 340 -16.61 4.03 1.01
C ALA A 340 -15.18 4.54 1.30
N TYR A 341 -14.15 4.14 0.54
CA TYR A 341 -12.89 4.91 0.41
C TYR A 341 -13.07 6.13 -0.51
N LEU A 342 -14.29 6.68 -0.59
CA LEU A 342 -14.59 8.01 -1.11
C LEU A 342 -13.47 8.99 -0.74
N SER A 343 -13.05 9.78 -1.73
CA SER A 343 -11.78 10.51 -1.72
C SER A 343 -11.51 11.15 -0.36
N ARG A 344 -10.48 10.65 0.34
CA ARG A 344 -9.91 11.23 1.56
C ARG A 344 -9.84 12.76 1.47
N ASP A 345 -9.57 13.29 0.27
CA ASP A 345 -9.56 14.72 -0.07
C ASP A 345 -10.91 15.43 0.11
N VAL A 346 -12.03 14.80 -0.23
CA VAL A 346 -13.37 15.36 0.03
C VAL A 346 -13.64 15.43 1.53
N VAL A 347 -13.30 14.37 2.29
CA VAL A 347 -13.43 14.38 3.75
C VAL A 347 -12.56 15.47 4.36
N LYS A 348 -11.32 15.62 3.87
CA LYS A 348 -10.38 16.66 4.29
C LYS A 348 -10.96 18.06 4.06
N LYS A 349 -11.35 18.37 2.83
CA LYS A 349 -11.94 19.69 2.48
C LYS A 349 -13.18 19.99 3.28
N PHE A 350 -14.05 19.00 3.50
CA PHE A 350 -15.24 19.17 4.32
C PHE A 350 -14.89 19.48 5.78
N TYR A 351 -13.97 18.71 6.36
CA TYR A 351 -13.50 18.90 7.72
C TYR A 351 -12.81 20.27 7.92
N GLU A 352 -11.98 20.71 6.98
CA GLU A 352 -11.32 22.02 7.03
C GLU A 352 -12.34 23.16 7.05
N GLN A 353 -13.39 23.09 6.23
CA GLN A 353 -14.49 24.06 6.24
C GLN A 353 -15.20 24.11 7.60
N LEU A 354 -15.56 22.95 8.16
CA LEU A 354 -16.20 22.88 9.49
C LEU A 354 -15.31 23.47 10.59
N LYS A 355 -14.01 23.13 10.58
CA LYS A 355 -13.03 23.64 11.54
C LYS A 355 -12.93 25.16 11.47
N SER A 356 -12.96 25.75 10.27
CA SER A 356 -12.95 27.20 10.08
C SER A 356 -14.18 27.90 10.67
N PHE A 357 -15.32 27.21 10.77
CA PHE A 357 -16.54 27.71 11.38
C PHE A 357 -16.67 27.42 12.88
N GLY A 358 -15.67 26.77 13.48
CA GLY A 358 -15.66 26.39 14.89
C GLY A 358 -16.55 25.19 15.21
N TYR A 359 -16.75 24.28 14.26
CA TYR A 359 -17.49 23.02 14.46
C TYR A 359 -16.56 21.83 14.58
N SER A 360 -16.96 20.85 15.40
CA SER A 360 -16.27 19.56 15.51
C SER A 360 -16.97 18.51 14.65
N LEU A 361 -16.19 17.76 13.86
CA LEU A 361 -16.67 16.57 13.17
C LEU A 361 -16.41 15.35 14.05
N ARG A 362 -17.44 14.59 14.43
CA ARG A 362 -17.29 13.32 15.15
C ARG A 362 -17.52 12.16 14.19
N LEU A 363 -16.47 11.39 13.96
CA LEU A 363 -16.49 10.27 13.02
C LEU A 363 -16.62 8.94 13.76
N TYR A 364 -17.47 8.05 13.27
CA TYR A 364 -17.61 6.70 13.80
C TYR A 364 -17.68 5.66 12.68
N GLU A 365 -17.07 4.51 12.90
CA GLU A 365 -17.34 3.31 12.09
C GLU A 365 -18.42 2.47 12.75
N VAL A 366 -19.45 2.13 11.98
CA VAL A 366 -20.62 1.37 12.43
C VAL A 366 -20.80 0.15 11.54
N GLY A 367 -21.06 -1.02 12.13
CA GLY A 367 -21.30 -2.26 11.37
C GLY A 367 -22.76 -2.68 11.32
N SER A 368 -23.63 -1.98 12.05
CA SER A 368 -25.05 -2.35 12.18
C SER A 368 -25.94 -1.17 12.54
N LYS A 369 -27.25 -1.28 12.31
CA LYS A 369 -28.25 -0.31 12.79
C LYS A 369 -28.25 -0.15 14.31
N MET A 370 -27.93 -1.23 15.04
CA MET A 370 -27.77 -1.19 16.50
C MET A 370 -26.55 -0.36 16.92
N ASP A 371 -25.48 -0.38 16.14
CA ASP A 371 -24.30 0.44 16.39
C ASP A 371 -24.59 1.93 16.20
N ILE A 372 -25.37 2.29 15.18
CA ILE A 372 -25.85 3.66 14.98
C ILE A 372 -26.65 4.11 16.21
N GLY A 373 -27.60 3.30 16.67
CA GLY A 373 -28.35 3.58 17.90
C GLY A 373 -27.46 3.77 19.13
N ARG A 374 -26.41 2.94 19.29
CA ARG A 374 -25.43 3.08 20.38
C ARG A 374 -24.63 4.38 20.28
N VAL A 375 -24.20 4.77 19.09
CA VAL A 375 -23.48 6.05 18.85
C VAL A 375 -24.37 7.23 19.20
N LEU A 376 -25.63 7.22 18.78
CA LEU A 376 -26.60 8.27 19.08
C LEU A 376 -26.86 8.39 20.59
N ILE A 377 -27.09 7.26 21.28
CA ILE A 377 -27.28 7.24 22.74
C ILE A 377 -26.02 7.71 23.47
N ALA A 378 -24.83 7.25 23.06
CA ALA A 378 -23.57 7.68 23.65
C ALA A 378 -23.34 9.18 23.46
N SER A 379 -23.67 9.72 22.28
CA SER A 379 -23.61 11.15 21.99
C SER A 379 -24.54 11.95 22.90
N LYS A 380 -25.81 11.51 23.06
CA LYS A 380 -26.76 12.12 24.00
C LYS A 380 -26.19 12.18 25.42
N LYS A 381 -25.62 11.07 25.90
CA LYS A 381 -25.06 10.98 27.25
C LYS A 381 -23.84 11.89 27.43
N LYS A 382 -23.00 12.00 26.41
CA LYS A 382 -21.73 12.75 26.47
C LYS A 382 -21.94 14.26 26.29
N PHE A 383 -22.69 14.69 25.29
CA PHE A 383 -22.86 16.10 24.94
C PHE A 383 -24.12 16.73 25.55
N GLY A 384 -25.03 15.90 26.06
CA GLY A 384 -26.27 16.33 26.69
C GLY A 384 -27.30 16.87 25.69
N ILE A 385 -28.46 17.30 26.21
CA ILE A 385 -29.55 17.84 25.38
C ILE A 385 -29.31 19.27 24.89
N LYS A 386 -28.29 19.96 25.45
CA LYS A 386 -27.96 21.36 25.13
C LYS A 386 -27.08 21.48 23.89
N ASN A 387 -26.29 20.45 23.58
CA ASN A 387 -25.44 20.40 22.40
C ASN A 387 -25.93 19.23 21.55
N LYS A 388 -26.93 19.50 20.71
CA LYS A 388 -27.56 18.51 19.83
C LYS A 388 -26.75 18.33 18.54
N ILE A 389 -27.02 17.25 17.82
CA ILE A 389 -26.35 16.95 16.55
C ILE A 389 -26.85 17.93 15.48
N GLU A 390 -25.97 18.80 15.00
CA GLU A 390 -26.28 19.87 14.02
C GLU A 390 -26.35 19.36 12.59
N PHE A 391 -25.60 18.29 12.30
CA PHE A 391 -25.66 17.58 11.03
C PHE A 391 -25.23 16.13 11.21
N MET A 392 -25.68 15.25 10.32
CA MET A 392 -25.30 13.85 10.28
C MET A 392 -25.04 13.42 8.84
N ILE A 393 -23.88 12.81 8.60
CA ILE A 393 -23.55 12.21 7.30
C ILE A 393 -23.59 10.70 7.45
N LEU A 394 -24.36 10.04 6.60
CA LEU A 394 -24.52 8.60 6.56
C LEU A 394 -23.86 8.08 5.29
N VAL A 395 -22.73 7.38 5.43
CA VAL A 395 -22.00 6.77 4.32
C VAL A 395 -22.32 5.28 4.29
N GLY A 396 -22.68 4.76 3.12
CA GLY A 396 -22.93 3.33 2.95
C GLY A 396 -23.45 2.99 1.56
N HIS A 397 -23.46 1.71 1.25
CA HIS A 397 -24.10 1.21 0.04
C HIS A 397 -25.60 1.44 0.10
N GLY A 398 -26.24 1.66 -1.04
CA GLY A 398 -27.64 2.08 -1.03
C GLY A 398 -28.42 1.64 -2.24
N ASN A 399 -29.72 1.61 -2.02
CA ASN A 399 -30.74 1.60 -3.06
C ASN A 399 -31.87 2.52 -2.57
N PRO A 400 -32.96 2.72 -3.34
CA PRO A 400 -34.05 3.60 -2.92
C PRO A 400 -34.62 3.27 -1.53
N GLN A 401 -34.56 2.02 -1.08
CA GLN A 401 -35.29 1.55 0.11
C GLN A 401 -34.38 1.28 1.33
N SER A 402 -33.06 1.40 1.18
CA SER A 402 -32.14 0.99 2.25
C SER A 402 -30.73 1.56 2.14
N ILE A 403 -30.02 1.55 3.27
CA ILE A 403 -28.59 1.87 3.39
C ILE A 403 -27.88 0.72 4.12
N THR A 404 -26.81 0.20 3.55
CA THR A 404 -25.99 -0.89 4.08
C THR A 404 -24.68 -0.35 4.67
N PHE A 405 -24.43 -0.64 5.95
CA PHE A 405 -23.28 -0.17 6.73
C PHE A 405 -22.24 -1.26 7.04
N GLY A 406 -22.36 -2.44 6.45
CA GLY A 406 -21.42 -3.54 6.68
C GLY A 406 -21.82 -4.82 5.97
N GLU A 407 -21.20 -5.94 6.38
CA GLU A 407 -21.56 -7.25 5.86
C GLU A 407 -23.04 -7.56 6.11
N THR A 408 -23.76 -7.77 5.02
CA THR A 408 -25.02 -8.47 5.07
C THR A 408 -24.69 -9.93 5.31
N TYR A 409 -24.72 -10.37 6.58
CA TYR A 409 -24.85 -11.79 6.89
C TYR A 409 -26.22 -12.22 6.37
N THR A 410 -26.32 -12.54 5.09
CA THR A 410 -27.38 -13.42 4.63
C THR A 410 -27.01 -14.78 5.20
N ASN A 411 -27.90 -15.38 5.99
CA ASN A 411 -27.80 -16.81 6.32
C ASN A 411 -28.08 -17.62 5.04
N ALA A 412 -27.39 -17.34 3.93
CA ALA A 412 -27.60 -17.98 2.65
C ALA A 412 -27.22 -19.48 2.72
N GLU A 413 -26.35 -19.86 3.66
CA GLU A 413 -26.06 -21.27 3.96
C GLU A 413 -27.23 -21.99 4.66
N ALA A 414 -28.23 -21.28 5.19
CA ALA A 414 -29.38 -21.88 5.88
C ALA A 414 -30.64 -22.05 4.99
N GLY A 415 -30.62 -21.59 3.73
CA GLY A 415 -31.74 -21.80 2.80
C GLY A 415 -33.08 -21.17 3.19
N GLU A 416 -33.14 -20.37 4.25
CA GLU A 416 -34.37 -19.69 4.69
C GLU A 416 -34.48 -18.33 3.99
N GLU A 417 -35.67 -18.02 3.46
CA GLU A 417 -36.05 -16.66 3.06
C GLU A 417 -35.88 -15.73 4.27
N VAL A 418 -34.73 -15.06 4.33
CA VAL A 418 -34.43 -14.13 5.42
C VAL A 418 -35.45 -13.00 5.33
N ASN A 419 -36.34 -12.97 6.33
CA ASN A 419 -37.23 -11.85 6.54
C ASN A 419 -36.34 -10.59 6.68
N ASN A 420 -36.27 -9.77 5.62
CA ASN A 420 -35.21 -8.75 5.40
C ASN A 420 -34.99 -7.77 6.57
N ARG A 421 -35.96 -7.63 7.49
CA ARG A 421 -35.85 -6.79 8.70
C ARG A 421 -34.72 -7.20 9.66
N ASN A 422 -34.27 -8.45 9.62
CA ASN A 422 -33.27 -8.98 10.57
C ASN A 422 -31.81 -8.82 10.12
N VAL A 423 -31.55 -8.26 8.95
CA VAL A 423 -30.17 -8.02 8.50
C VAL A 423 -29.61 -6.82 9.28
N SER A 424 -28.83 -7.10 10.33
CA SER A 424 -28.35 -6.07 11.26
C SER A 424 -27.52 -4.96 10.60
N GLY A 425 -26.88 -5.26 9.47
CA GLY A 425 -26.05 -4.33 8.68
C GLY A 425 -26.82 -3.36 7.79
N VAL A 426 -28.15 -3.48 7.66
CA VAL A 426 -28.96 -2.68 6.73
C VAL A 426 -30.01 -1.88 7.49
N ILE A 427 -30.14 -0.59 7.16
CA ILE A 427 -31.25 0.25 7.55
C ILE A 427 -32.26 0.23 6.40
N HIS A 428 -33.48 -0.22 6.67
CA HIS A 428 -34.60 -0.18 5.74
C HIS A 428 -35.55 0.98 6.07
N GLN A 429 -36.35 1.43 5.09
CA GLN A 429 -37.44 2.39 5.35
C GLN A 429 -38.34 1.98 6.51
N LEU A 430 -38.69 0.70 6.59
CA LEU A 430 -39.56 0.16 7.65
C LEU A 430 -38.96 0.27 9.05
N ASP A 431 -37.63 0.40 9.20
CA ASP A 431 -37.01 0.57 10.52
C ASP A 431 -37.41 1.91 11.17
N PHE A 432 -37.85 2.90 10.38
CA PHE A 432 -38.29 4.22 10.85
C PHE A 432 -39.67 4.23 11.52
N GLU A 433 -40.44 3.14 11.39
CA GLU A 433 -41.67 2.92 12.17
C GLU A 433 -41.36 2.62 13.65
N GLY A 434 -40.13 2.22 13.96
CA GLY A 434 -39.70 1.84 15.29
C GLY A 434 -39.65 3.01 16.28
N SER A 435 -40.23 2.83 17.47
CA SER A 435 -40.28 3.87 18.51
C SER A 435 -38.90 4.38 18.95
N GLY A 436 -37.86 3.53 18.88
CA GLY A 436 -36.48 3.94 19.16
C GLY A 436 -35.92 4.90 18.12
N VAL A 437 -36.24 4.68 16.83
CA VAL A 437 -35.82 5.53 15.72
C VAL A 437 -36.56 6.85 15.75
N GLN A 438 -37.87 6.85 16.03
CA GLN A 438 -38.65 8.07 16.21
C GLN A 438 -38.08 8.97 17.32
N LYS A 439 -37.70 8.39 18.46
CA LYS A 439 -37.05 9.12 19.57
C LYS A 439 -35.67 9.68 19.24
N ALA A 440 -34.98 9.13 18.24
CA ALA A 440 -33.66 9.64 17.84
C ALA A 440 -33.74 11.07 17.29
N GLY A 441 -34.90 11.51 16.78
CA GLY A 441 -35.11 12.88 16.33
C GLY A 441 -34.92 13.92 17.44
N GLU A 442 -35.12 13.55 18.71
CA GLU A 442 -34.89 14.44 19.86
C GLU A 442 -33.41 14.83 20.02
N LEU A 443 -32.50 14.04 19.46
CA LEU A 443 -31.05 14.21 19.52
C LEU A 443 -30.52 15.17 18.47
N LEU A 444 -31.32 15.44 17.44
CA LEU A 444 -30.98 16.32 16.34
C LEU A 444 -31.35 17.77 16.71
N ALA A 445 -30.51 18.71 16.31
CA ALA A 445 -30.82 20.12 16.40
C ALA A 445 -32.06 20.45 15.55
N ASP A 446 -32.79 21.50 15.93
CA ASP A 446 -33.85 22.02 15.07
C ASP A 446 -33.17 22.52 13.78
N HIS A 447 -33.62 22.04 12.62
CA HIS A 447 -33.00 22.26 11.31
C HIS A 447 -31.67 21.52 11.06
N ALA A 448 -31.41 20.42 11.77
CA ALA A 448 -30.26 19.58 11.45
C ALA A 448 -30.31 19.07 10.01
N ASN A 449 -29.14 18.95 9.38
CA ASN A 449 -29.01 18.41 8.03
C ASN A 449 -28.57 16.94 8.10
N ILE A 450 -29.27 16.06 7.39
CA ILE A 450 -28.88 14.66 7.21
C ILE A 450 -28.45 14.47 5.75
N ILE A 451 -27.19 14.12 5.52
CA ILE A 451 -26.66 13.91 4.18
C ILE A 451 -26.44 12.42 3.96
N LEU A 452 -27.05 11.86 2.93
CA LEU A 452 -26.88 10.47 2.54
C LEU A 452 -25.82 10.40 1.44
N VAL A 453 -24.77 9.65 1.74
CA VAL A 453 -23.71 9.31 0.80
C VAL A 453 -23.89 7.84 0.45
N SER A 454 -24.91 7.60 -0.36
CA SER A 454 -25.46 6.27 -0.63
C SER A 454 -26.35 6.27 -1.87
N CYS A 455 -26.09 5.37 -2.82
CA CYS A 455 -26.71 5.32 -4.14
C CYS A 455 -28.24 5.32 -4.12
N SER A 456 -28.87 6.13 -4.98
CA SER A 456 -30.32 6.19 -5.22
C SER A 456 -31.22 6.42 -4.00
N THR A 457 -30.65 6.76 -2.84
CA THR A 457 -31.43 6.94 -1.59
C THR A 457 -32.34 8.17 -1.63
N GLY A 458 -32.12 9.09 -2.57
CA GLY A 458 -32.92 10.29 -2.85
C GLY A 458 -33.98 10.12 -3.95
N ALA A 459 -34.23 8.90 -4.44
CA ALA A 459 -35.36 8.63 -5.33
C ALA A 459 -36.68 9.16 -4.75
N ALA A 460 -37.70 9.42 -5.58
CA ALA A 460 -38.93 10.12 -5.18
C ALA A 460 -39.64 9.50 -3.95
N GLU A 461 -39.68 8.16 -3.88
CA GLU A 461 -40.20 7.39 -2.73
C GLU A 461 -39.06 6.68 -1.98
N GLY A 462 -37.88 7.31 -1.99
CA GLY A 462 -36.65 6.79 -1.42
C GLY A 462 -36.55 7.02 0.09
N ILE A 463 -35.58 6.35 0.71
CA ILE A 463 -35.37 6.36 2.16
C ILE A 463 -35.08 7.76 2.71
N ALA A 464 -34.53 8.66 1.89
CA ALA A 464 -34.36 10.07 2.26
C ALA A 464 -35.69 10.75 2.61
N LYS A 465 -36.76 10.47 1.83
CA LYS A 465 -38.10 10.99 2.10
C LYS A 465 -38.61 10.45 3.43
N THR A 466 -38.54 9.14 3.66
CA THR A 466 -38.94 8.48 4.92
C THR A 466 -38.22 9.04 6.14
N ILE A 467 -36.90 9.27 6.04
CA ILE A 467 -36.12 9.91 7.10
C ILE A 467 -36.67 11.31 7.39
N SER A 468 -36.94 12.10 6.35
CA SER A 468 -37.43 13.48 6.50
C SER A 468 -38.85 13.55 7.08
N GLU A 469 -39.71 12.55 6.81
CA GLU A 469 -41.04 12.41 7.42
C GLU A 469 -40.93 12.08 8.90
N THR A 470 -40.02 11.16 9.24
CA THR A 470 -39.77 10.74 10.63
C THR A 470 -39.19 11.87 11.46
N TYR A 471 -38.35 12.71 10.85
CA TYR A 471 -37.70 13.86 11.47
C TYR A 471 -38.09 15.17 10.79
N PRO A 472 -39.33 15.67 11.00
CA PRO A 472 -39.90 16.78 10.23
C PRO A 472 -39.18 18.12 10.40
N LYS A 473 -38.30 18.24 11.40
CA LYS A 473 -37.45 19.42 11.64
C LYS A 473 -36.11 19.36 10.92
N THR A 474 -35.84 18.34 10.12
CA THR A 474 -34.56 18.13 9.45
C THR A 474 -34.68 18.29 7.94
N THR A 475 -33.56 18.59 7.30
CA THR A 475 -33.42 18.50 5.84
C THR A 475 -32.59 17.28 5.52
N VAL A 476 -33.06 16.44 4.60
CA VAL A 476 -32.35 15.23 4.17
C VAL A 476 -31.93 15.37 2.72
N THR A 477 -30.63 15.33 2.44
CA THR A 477 -30.07 15.45 1.08
C THR A 477 -29.45 14.14 0.65
N ALA A 478 -29.79 13.66 -0.55
CA ALA A 478 -29.40 12.35 -1.06
C ALA A 478 -29.31 12.34 -2.60
N PRO A 479 -28.62 11.37 -3.23
CA PRO A 479 -28.61 11.25 -4.68
C PRO A 479 -29.84 10.48 -5.20
N GLU A 480 -30.42 10.95 -6.29
CA GLU A 480 -31.56 10.29 -6.98
C GLU A 480 -31.16 9.00 -7.69
N GLU A 481 -29.91 8.94 -8.18
CA GLU A 481 -29.37 7.86 -9.01
C GLU A 481 -28.09 7.25 -8.39
N PRO A 482 -27.61 6.09 -8.86
CA PRO A 482 -26.33 5.53 -8.42
C PRO A 482 -25.18 6.49 -8.73
N THR A 483 -24.41 6.88 -7.71
CA THR A 483 -23.34 7.87 -7.83
C THR A 483 -22.47 7.91 -6.58
N ASP A 484 -21.31 8.53 -6.69
CA ASP A 484 -20.43 8.82 -5.54
C ASP A 484 -20.52 10.28 -5.11
N LEU A 485 -20.08 10.56 -3.88
CA LEU A 485 -19.86 11.92 -3.41
C LEU A 485 -18.71 12.58 -4.19
N ARG A 486 -18.95 13.79 -4.69
CA ARG A 486 -17.93 14.66 -5.29
C ARG A 486 -17.43 15.73 -4.35
N GLY A 487 -18.29 16.25 -3.47
CA GLY A 487 -17.92 17.31 -2.53
C GLY A 487 -19.08 17.75 -1.66
N ILE A 488 -18.75 18.41 -0.54
CA ILE A 488 -19.71 19.08 0.34
C ILE A 488 -19.14 20.47 0.61
N ASP A 489 -19.82 21.49 0.10
CA ASP A 489 -19.50 22.88 0.41
C ASP A 489 -20.35 23.33 1.59
N VAL A 490 -19.71 23.94 2.59
CA VAL A 490 -20.34 24.41 3.82
C VAL A 490 -20.29 25.93 3.85
N THR A 491 -21.43 26.56 4.11
CA THR A 491 -21.51 27.99 4.41
C THR A 491 -22.16 28.20 5.76
N LYS A 492 -21.91 29.37 6.36
CA LYS A 492 -22.50 29.78 7.64
C LYS A 492 -23.26 31.08 7.42
N ASP A 493 -24.53 31.11 7.78
CA ASP A 493 -25.35 32.32 7.65
C ASP A 493 -25.07 33.33 8.78
N ALA A 494 -25.73 34.48 8.71
CA ALA A 494 -25.59 35.56 9.68
C ALA A 494 -26.07 35.17 11.10
N GLN A 495 -26.93 34.14 11.22
CA GLN A 495 -27.40 33.59 12.48
C GLN A 495 -26.47 32.49 13.03
N GLY A 496 -25.42 32.16 12.28
CA GLY A 496 -24.43 31.16 12.65
C GLY A 496 -24.83 29.73 12.29
N LYS A 497 -25.91 29.54 11.53
CA LYS A 497 -26.39 28.22 11.10
C LYS A 497 -25.64 27.74 9.86
N LEU A 498 -25.30 26.46 9.85
CA LEU A 498 -24.63 25.81 8.72
C LEU A 498 -25.62 25.47 7.60
N HIS A 499 -25.18 25.69 6.36
CA HIS A 499 -25.86 25.27 5.13
C HIS A 499 -24.91 24.39 4.33
N PHE A 500 -25.46 23.33 3.72
CA PHE A 500 -24.68 22.32 3.03
C PHE A 500 -25.12 22.26 1.57
N LYS A 501 -24.17 22.43 0.65
CA LYS A 501 -24.36 22.16 -0.77
C LYS A 501 -23.63 20.88 -1.10
N VAL A 502 -24.38 19.82 -1.34
CA VAL A 502 -23.85 18.49 -1.63
C VAL A 502 -23.76 18.29 -3.14
N ALA A 503 -22.58 17.94 -3.63
CA ALA A 503 -22.36 17.59 -5.02
C ALA A 503 -22.03 16.10 -5.12
N TYR A 504 -22.74 15.41 -6.00
CA TYR A 504 -22.44 14.05 -6.40
C TYR A 504 -21.69 14.03 -7.74
N ARG A 505 -21.11 12.89 -8.12
CA ARG A 505 -20.30 12.79 -9.36
C ARG A 505 -21.15 12.99 -10.61
N SER A 506 -22.34 12.40 -10.64
CA SER A 506 -23.31 12.69 -11.70
C SER A 506 -23.89 14.08 -11.44
N THR A 507 -23.98 14.90 -12.48
CA THR A 507 -24.47 16.28 -12.39
C THR A 507 -25.97 16.30 -12.11
N ASP A 508 -26.41 17.21 -11.25
CA ASP A 508 -27.82 17.55 -11.01
C ASP A 508 -28.73 16.42 -10.47
N ILE A 509 -28.15 15.39 -9.84
CA ILE A 509 -28.91 14.29 -9.23
C ILE A 509 -29.09 14.41 -7.71
N SER A 510 -28.84 15.59 -7.12
CA SER A 510 -29.06 15.79 -5.68
C SER A 510 -30.52 16.19 -5.44
N ARG A 511 -31.22 15.44 -4.57
CA ARG A 511 -32.54 15.81 -4.06
C ARG A 511 -32.49 16.07 -2.57
N SER A 512 -33.22 17.09 -2.12
CA SER A 512 -33.41 17.40 -0.72
C SER A 512 -34.87 17.28 -0.32
N PHE A 513 -35.12 16.74 0.88
CA PHE A 513 -36.45 16.58 1.44
C PHE A 513 -36.56 17.25 2.81
N ALA A 514 -37.75 17.79 3.14
CA ALA A 514 -38.10 18.26 4.47
C ALA A 514 -39.56 17.87 4.77
N ALA A 515 -39.79 17.20 5.90
CA ALA A 515 -41.11 16.72 6.31
C ALA A 515 -41.86 15.95 5.20
N GLY A 516 -41.14 15.09 4.46
CA GLY A 516 -41.67 14.28 3.36
C GLY A 516 -41.85 15.00 2.02
N LYS A 517 -41.56 16.30 1.94
CA LYS A 517 -41.71 17.10 0.72
C LYS A 517 -40.35 17.36 0.10
N SER A 518 -40.24 17.21 -1.23
CA SER A 518 -39.06 17.68 -1.97
C SER A 518 -38.96 19.20 -1.85
N LEU A 519 -37.74 19.70 -1.67
CA LEU A 519 -37.41 21.13 -1.62
C LEU A 519 -37.10 21.71 -3.00
#